data_AF-A0A2G6IZQ8-F1
#
_entry.id   AF-A0A2G6IZQ8-F1
#
_cell.length_a   1.000
_cell.length_b   1.000
_cell.length_c   1.000
_cell.angle_alpha   90.00
_cell.angle_beta   90.00
_cell.angle_gamma   90.00
#
_symmetry.space_group_name_H-M   'P 1'
#
loop_
_entity.id
_entity.type
_entity.pdbx_description
1 polymer ?
#
loop_
_entity_poly.entity_id
_entity_poly.type
_entity_poly.pdbx_seq_one_letter_code
_entity_poly.pdbx_strand_id
1 'polypeptide(L)'
;MNDTQLGPEEPANLKFLRRLVTILTGTMIVGVVVIIGLIVMRITAQPAAMGLPEQITLPEGVDAAAFTAAKGWYAVVSKQDEILIFSSKTGALQQRIQIKH
;
A
#
# COMPACT_ATOMS: atom_id res chain seq x y z
N MET A 1 -41.07 38.42 -37.94
CA MET A 1 -41.24 36.99 -38.28
C MET A 1 -40.32 36.70 -39.46
N ASN A 2 -39.38 35.77 -39.47
CA ASN A 2 -39.14 34.61 -38.62
C ASN A 2 -37.63 34.36 -38.56
N ASP A 3 -37.08 34.32 -37.35
CA ASP A 3 -35.74 33.81 -37.07
C ASP A 3 -35.78 32.29 -37.17
N THR A 4 -35.48 31.74 -38.34
CA THR A 4 -35.15 30.32 -38.48
C THR A 4 -33.66 30.18 -38.74
N GLN A 5 -32.87 30.51 -37.71
CA GLN A 5 -31.48 30.10 -37.59
C GLN A 5 -31.46 28.59 -37.33
N LEU A 6 -31.56 27.79 -38.40
CA LEU A 6 -31.22 26.37 -38.35
C LEU A 6 -29.70 26.30 -38.15
N GLY A 7 -29.27 26.05 -36.91
CA GLY A 7 -27.86 25.86 -36.58
C GLY A 7 -27.24 24.80 -37.50
N PRO A 8 -25.97 24.96 -37.89
CA PRO A 8 -25.33 24.07 -38.86
C PRO A 8 -25.42 22.62 -38.35
N GLU A 9 -26.05 21.75 -39.14
CA GLU A 9 -26.12 20.31 -38.86
C GLU A 9 -24.69 19.78 -38.73
N GLU A 10 -24.28 19.40 -37.50
CA GLU A 10 -22.93 18.90 -37.26
C GLU A 10 -22.63 17.72 -38.22
N PRO A 11 -21.58 17.82 -39.05
CA PRO A 11 -21.28 16.80 -40.04
C PRO A 11 -21.01 15.47 -39.33
N ALA A 12 -21.51 14.38 -39.92
CA ALA A 12 -21.58 13.07 -39.27
C ALA A 12 -20.22 12.61 -38.69
N ASN A 13 -19.12 12.94 -39.36
CA ASN A 13 -17.75 12.66 -38.92
C ASN A 13 -17.40 13.27 -37.54
N LEU A 14 -17.87 14.48 -37.22
CA LEU A 14 -17.63 15.11 -35.92
C LEU A 14 -18.44 14.44 -34.80
N LYS A 15 -19.67 14.01 -35.09
CA LYS A 15 -20.50 13.23 -34.15
C LYS A 15 -19.84 11.87 -33.84
N PHE A 16 -19.28 11.19 -34.85
CA PHE A 16 -18.51 9.96 -34.67
C PHE A 16 -17.26 10.19 -33.82
N LEU A 17 -16.47 11.22 -34.16
CA LEU A 17 -15.25 11.53 -33.41
C LEU A 17 -15.56 11.88 -31.95
N ARG A 18 -16.59 12.70 -31.70
CA ARG A 18 -17.03 13.04 -30.34
C ARG A 18 -17.41 11.78 -29.56
N ARG A 19 -18.19 10.87 -30.16
CA ARG A 19 -18.61 9.63 -29.49
C ARG A 19 -17.43 8.72 -29.17
N LEU A 20 -16.47 8.59 -30.09
CA LEU A 20 -15.25 7.82 -29.87
C LEU A 20 -14.40 8.42 -28.74
N VAL A 21 -14.22 9.74 -28.74
CA VAL A 21 -13.45 10.42 -27.67
C VAL A 21 -14.16 10.30 -26.33
N THR A 22 -15.48 10.50 -26.26
CA THR A 22 -16.25 10.33 -25.01
C THR A 22 -16.13 8.91 -24.46
N ILE A 23 -16.19 7.89 -25.34
CA ILE A 23 -15.99 6.49 -24.92
C ILE A 23 -14.56 6.31 -24.41
N LEU A 24 -13.56 6.79 -25.13
CA LEU A 24 -12.16 6.67 -24.73
C LEU A 24 -11.91 7.35 -23.37
N THR A 25 -12.41 8.57 -23.17
CA THR A 25 -12.35 9.27 -21.89
C THR A 25 -13.03 8.47 -20.80
N GLY A 26 -14.22 7.91 -21.05
CA GLY A 26 -14.91 7.04 -20.11
C GLY A 26 -14.08 5.83 -19.72
N THR A 27 -13.51 5.12 -20.70
CA THR A 27 -12.64 3.95 -20.46
C THR A 27 -11.38 4.32 -19.69
N MET A 28 -10.74 5.46 -20.00
CA MET A 28 -9.58 5.96 -19.26
C MET A 28 -9.91 6.19 -17.77
N ILE A 29 -11.04 6.84 -17.50
CA ILE A 29 -11.51 7.08 -16.12
C ILE A 29 -11.76 5.76 -15.41
N VAL A 30 -12.48 4.82 -16.04
CA VAL A 30 -12.77 3.50 -15.47
C VAL A 30 -11.47 2.77 -15.14
N GLY A 31 -10.48 2.79 -16.04
CA GLY A 31 -9.18 2.17 -15.79
C GLY A 31 -8.48 2.73 -14.55
N VAL A 32 -8.45 4.06 -14.39
CA VAL A 32 -7.87 4.71 -13.21
C VAL A 32 -8.63 4.35 -11.93
N VAL A 33 -9.97 4.35 -11.97
CA VAL A 33 -10.80 3.96 -10.82
C VAL A 33 -10.53 2.52 -10.40
N VAL A 34 -10.39 1.60 -11.36
CA VAL A 34 -10.03 0.20 -11.09
C VAL A 34 -8.66 0.10 -10.43
N ILE A 35 -7.65 0.80 -10.95
CA ILE A 35 -6.30 0.81 -10.37
C ILE A 35 -6.34 1.33 -8.93
N ILE A 36 -6.99 2.47 -8.70
CA ILE A 36 -7.14 3.06 -7.35
C ILE A 36 -7.86 2.08 -6.43
N GLY A 37 -8.97 1.48 -6.88
CA GLY A 37 -9.73 0.49 -6.11
C GLY A 37 -8.88 -0.72 -5.73
N LEU A 38 -8.11 -1.27 -6.67
CA LEU A 38 -7.17 -2.37 -6.41
C LEU A 38 -6.11 -1.98 -5.38
N ILE A 39 -5.55 -0.77 -5.46
CA ILE A 39 -4.55 -0.28 -4.50
C ILE A 39 -5.17 -0.14 -3.11
N VAL A 40 -6.36 0.46 -2.99
CA VAL A 40 -7.04 0.64 -1.70
C VAL A 40 -7.36 -0.72 -1.08
N MET A 41 -7.88 -1.67 -1.87
CA MET A 41 -8.14 -3.04 -1.40
C MET A 41 -6.85 -3.73 -0.96
N ARG A 42 -5.75 -3.55 -1.72
CA ARG A 42 -4.43 -4.12 -1.40
C ARG A 42 -3.84 -3.56 -0.10
N ILE A 43 -3.98 -2.25 0.14
CA ILE A 43 -3.46 -1.58 1.35
C ILE A 43 -4.33 -1.89 2.57
N THR A 44 -5.66 -1.87 2.39
CA THR A 44 -6.63 -2.12 3.47
C THR A 44 -6.75 -3.60 3.81
N ALA A 45 -6.32 -4.49 2.92
CA ALA A 45 -6.08 -5.88 3.24
C ALA A 45 -4.99 -5.93 4.33
N GLN A 46 -5.43 -5.87 5.59
CA GLN A 46 -4.56 -5.90 6.74
C GLN A 46 -3.61 -7.08 6.56
N PRO A 47 -2.28 -6.86 6.58
CA PRO A 47 -1.34 -7.96 6.71
C PRO A 47 -1.81 -8.77 7.91
N ALA A 48 -2.09 -10.06 7.71
CA ALA A 48 -2.61 -10.96 8.73
C ALA A 48 -1.99 -10.58 10.07
N ALA A 49 -2.83 -10.15 11.02
CA ALA A 49 -2.44 -9.41 12.22
C ALA A 49 -1.04 -9.86 12.64
N MET A 50 -0.05 -8.96 12.52
CA MET A 50 1.28 -9.23 13.04
C MET A 50 1.06 -9.52 14.51
N GLY A 51 1.02 -10.81 14.86
CA GLY A 51 0.74 -11.29 16.21
C GLY A 51 1.92 -10.95 17.07
N LEU A 52 2.06 -9.66 17.36
CA LEU A 52 3.05 -9.07 18.22
C LEU A 52 2.41 -9.02 19.61
N PRO A 53 3.15 -9.45 20.64
CA PRO A 53 2.66 -9.33 22.01
C PRO A 53 2.49 -7.84 22.37
N GLU A 54 1.53 -7.51 23.24
CA GLU A 54 1.30 -6.14 23.72
C GLU A 54 2.52 -5.54 24.44
N GLN A 55 3.38 -6.41 24.98
CA GLN A 55 4.61 -6.02 25.68
C GLN A 55 5.77 -6.91 25.21
N ILE A 56 6.90 -6.29 24.93
CA ILE A 56 8.15 -6.96 24.55
C ILE A 56 9.13 -6.77 25.70
N THR A 57 9.40 -7.85 26.43
CA THR A 57 10.44 -7.88 27.47
C THR A 57 11.79 -8.19 26.85
N LEU A 58 12.71 -7.24 26.92
CA LEU A 58 14.09 -7.44 26.52
C LEU A 58 14.86 -8.19 27.61
N PRO A 59 15.87 -9.00 27.26
CA PRO A 59 16.81 -9.57 28.23
C PRO A 59 17.48 -8.47 29.06
N GLU A 60 17.84 -8.77 30.31
CA GLU A 60 18.45 -7.78 31.18
C GLU A 60 19.73 -7.18 30.57
N GLY A 61 19.86 -5.86 30.68
CA GLY A 61 20.99 -5.10 30.16
C GLY A 61 20.93 -4.75 28.67
N VAL A 62 19.86 -5.15 27.96
CA VAL A 62 19.66 -4.81 26.54
C VAL A 62 18.75 -3.59 26.42
N ASP A 63 19.30 -2.51 25.86
CA ASP A 63 18.56 -1.29 25.55
C ASP A 63 18.23 -1.26 24.05
N ALA A 64 16.94 -1.16 23.71
CA ALA A 64 16.52 -1.04 22.31
C ALA A 64 17.00 0.29 21.69
N ALA A 65 17.72 0.20 20.58
CA ALA A 65 18.06 1.31 19.70
C ALA A 65 17.08 1.40 18.52
N ALA A 66 16.66 0.26 17.97
CA ALA A 66 15.67 0.20 16.89
C ALA A 66 14.82 -1.08 16.97
N PHE A 67 13.63 -1.02 16.39
CA PHE A 67 12.69 -2.14 16.30
C PHE A 67 12.19 -2.30 14.87
N THR A 68 12.16 -3.54 14.38
CA THR A 68 11.52 -3.90 13.10
C THR A 68 10.67 -5.14 13.27
N ALA A 69 9.51 -5.17 12.63
CA ALA A 69 8.59 -6.30 12.68
C ALA A 69 8.26 -6.80 11.28
N ALA A 70 8.16 -8.12 11.15
CA ALA A 70 7.79 -8.79 9.92
C ALA A 70 6.84 -9.97 10.21
N LYS A 71 6.38 -10.64 9.16
CA LYS A 71 5.45 -11.76 9.30
C LYS A 71 6.11 -12.93 10.05
N GLY A 72 5.71 -13.13 11.31
CA GLY A 72 6.14 -14.27 12.13
C GLY A 72 7.35 -14.01 13.04
N TRP A 73 7.99 -12.85 12.92
CA TRP A 73 9.17 -12.49 13.71
C TRP A 73 9.29 -10.99 13.89
N TYR A 74 9.99 -10.56 14.93
CA TYR A 74 10.41 -9.18 15.13
C TYR A 74 11.87 -9.14 15.56
N ALA A 75 12.59 -8.09 15.17
CA ALA A 75 13.96 -7.88 15.56
C ALA A 75 14.11 -6.58 16.33
N VAL A 76 14.94 -6.65 17.37
CA VAL A 76 15.35 -5.51 18.19
C VAL A 76 16.84 -5.32 17.99
N VAL A 77 17.26 -4.14 17.57
CA VAL A 77 18.66 -3.74 17.54
C VAL A 77 18.98 -3.11 18.88
N SER A 78 19.99 -3.63 19.56
CA SER A 78 20.47 -3.13 20.84
C SER A 78 21.46 -1.98 20.66
N LYS A 79 21.59 -1.11 21.67
CA LYS A 79 22.65 -0.09 21.72
C LYS A 79 24.06 -0.66 21.78
N GLN A 80 24.22 -1.94 22.11
CA GLN A 80 25.50 -2.65 22.13
C GLN A 80 25.81 -3.37 20.80
N ASP A 81 25.27 -2.88 19.67
CA ASP A 81 25.53 -3.43 18.34
C ASP A 81 25.13 -4.93 18.20
N GLU A 82 24.04 -5.31 18.85
CA GLU A 82 23.45 -6.64 18.76
C GLU A 82 22.08 -6.62 18.07
N ILE A 83 21.80 -7.57 17.20
CA ILE A 83 20.47 -7.82 16.64
C ILE A 83 19.87 -9.06 17.30
N LEU A 84 18.75 -8.87 17.98
CA LEU A 84 17.98 -9.91 18.65
C LEU A 84 16.73 -10.20 17.83
N ILE A 85 16.62 -11.41 17.30
CA ILE A 85 15.46 -11.85 16.51
C ILE A 85 14.57 -12.72 17.39
N PHE A 86 13.31 -12.34 17.50
CA PHE A 86 12.30 -13.02 18.29
C PHE A 86 11.19 -13.56 17.40
N SER A 87 10.61 -14.68 17.82
CA SER A 87 9.37 -15.21 17.23
C SER A 87 8.20 -14.33 17.64
N SER A 88 7.39 -13.86 16.68
CA SER A 88 6.20 -13.07 17.02
C SER A 88 5.15 -13.93 17.74
N LYS A 89 5.04 -15.21 17.38
CA LYS A 89 4.05 -16.13 17.97
C LYS A 89 4.30 -16.47 19.44
N THR A 90 5.56 -16.58 19.84
CA THR A 90 5.94 -17.10 21.16
C THR A 90 6.71 -16.10 22.01
N GLY A 91 7.19 -14.99 21.43
CA GLY A 91 8.09 -14.05 22.10
C GLY A 91 9.49 -14.61 22.39
N ALA A 92 9.78 -15.84 21.99
CA ALA A 92 11.07 -16.49 22.27
C ALA A 92 12.18 -15.91 21.39
N LEU A 93 13.35 -15.65 22.00
CA LEU A 93 14.57 -15.30 21.29
C LEU A 93 15.00 -16.48 20.42
N GLN A 94 15.01 -16.27 19.11
CA GLN A 94 15.42 -17.27 18.12
C GLN A 94 16.89 -17.12 17.74
N GLN A 95 17.37 -15.88 17.61
CA GLN A 95 18.71 -15.62 17.15
C GLN A 95 19.27 -14.34 17.78
N ARG A 96 20.56 -14.37 18.09
CA ARG A 96 21.36 -13.22 18.48
C ARG A 96 22.51 -13.07 17.48
N ILE A 97 22.61 -11.92 16.85
CA ILE A 97 23.65 -11.60 15.87
C ILE A 97 24.45 -10.42 16.42
N GLN A 98 25.77 -10.59 16.53
CA GLN A 98 26.69 -9.50 16.82
C GLN A 98 27.01 -8.75 15.52
N ILE A 99 26.86 -7.43 15.51
CA ILE A 99 27.30 -6.60 14.41
C ILE A 99 28.82 -6.41 14.60
N LYS A 100 29.61 -6.99 13.69
CA LYS A 100 31.04 -6.73 13.64
C LYS A 100 31.31 -5.56 12.71
N HIS A 101 32.17 -4.67 13.18
CA HIS A 101 32.62 -3.50 12.43
C HIS A 101 33.74 -3.83 11.46
#